data_AF-R2P830-F1
#
_entry.id   AF-R2P830-F1
#
_cell.length_a   1.000
_cell.length_b   1.000
_cell.length_c   1.000
_cell.angle_alpha   90.00
_cell.angle_beta   90.00
_cell.angle_gamma   90.00
#
_symmetry.space_group_name_H-M   'P 1'
#
loop_
_entity.id
_entity.type
_entity.pdbx_description
1 polymer ?
#
loop_
_entity_poly.entity_id
_entity_poly.type
_entity_poly.pdbx_seq_one_letter_code
_entity_poly.pdbx_strand_id
1 'polypeptide(L)'
;MKSNDELKKIQRKTQEKNYSYLNSYHYNWFKAIELNLLNGDGFTNYFLRIKQNEPIIFEKLEGSVLDATVVAFQKGLSEIDSFVLITAAWANGFVPEKSESAMQDLDRFLTNYTVQKEPLIGINQMNADFNQVLMQHFPKVRRQDLRLIYRLLLLKSVPSNRVTKELEALNEPTKKRTIEMLTLFQSF
;
A
#
# COMPACT_ATOMS: atom_id res chain seq x y z
N MET A 1 12.18 12.36 5.49
CA MET A 1 11.72 11.12 6.14
C MET A 1 11.80 11.28 7.67
N LYS A 2 10.96 10.59 8.46
CA LYS A 2 11.03 10.65 9.94
C LYS A 2 12.38 10.12 10.44
N SER A 3 12.99 10.82 11.38
CA SER A 3 14.20 10.40 12.09
C SER A 3 13.93 9.21 13.00
N ASN A 4 14.98 8.44 13.32
CA ASN A 4 14.89 7.34 14.29
C ASN A 4 14.35 7.81 15.66
N ASP A 5 14.67 9.03 16.07
CA ASP A 5 14.20 9.59 17.34
C ASP A 5 12.70 9.96 17.29
N GLU A 6 12.17 10.30 16.12
CA GLU A 6 10.72 10.42 15.92
C GLU A 6 10.04 9.05 15.95
N LEU A 7 10.62 8.04 15.30
CA LEU A 7 10.06 6.68 15.27
C LEU A 7 10.02 6.02 16.66
N LYS A 8 11.03 6.26 17.52
CA LYS A 8 11.06 5.78 18.91
C LYS A 8 9.87 6.25 19.74
N LYS A 9 9.34 7.45 19.43
CA LYS A 9 8.21 8.05 20.16
C LYS A 9 6.86 7.45 19.76
N ILE A 10 6.80 6.72 18.65
CA ILE A 10 5.55 6.12 18.16
C ILE A 10 5.23 4.90 18.99
N GLN A 11 4.10 4.99 19.70
CA GLN A 11 3.63 3.96 20.62
C GLN A 11 2.14 3.71 20.43
N ARG A 12 1.71 2.49 20.70
CA ARG A 12 0.30 2.12 20.81
C ARG A 12 0.04 1.59 22.21
N LYS A 13 -0.86 2.25 22.95
CA LYS A 13 -1.34 1.76 24.25
C LYS A 13 -2.62 0.95 24.06
N THR A 14 -2.64 -0.24 24.64
CA THR A 14 -3.88 -0.97 24.93
C THR A 14 -4.13 -0.92 26.44
N GLN A 15 -5.28 -1.43 26.90
CA GLN A 15 -5.61 -1.46 28.33
C GLN A 15 -4.55 -2.16 29.19
N GLU A 16 -3.78 -3.09 28.60
CA GLU A 16 -2.85 -3.95 29.34
C GLU A 16 -1.38 -3.63 29.07
N LYS A 17 -1.03 -3.06 27.92
CA LYS A 17 0.38 -2.94 27.48
C LYS A 17 0.64 -1.73 26.61
N ASN A 18 1.89 -1.31 26.62
CA ASN A 18 2.42 -0.31 25.70
C ASN A 18 3.30 -1.02 24.65
N TYR A 19 2.98 -0.82 23.38
CA TYR A 19 3.72 -1.38 22.26
C TYR A 19 4.54 -0.28 21.59
N SER A 20 5.79 -0.58 21.24
CA SER A 20 6.64 0.33 20.45
C SER A 20 6.56 -0.02 18.98
N TYR A 21 6.47 1.00 18.12
CA TYR A 21 6.48 0.81 16.67
C TYR A 21 7.76 0.13 16.18
N LEU A 22 8.92 0.52 16.72
CA LEU A 22 10.21 -0.06 16.31
C LEU A 22 10.34 -1.57 16.61
N ASN A 23 9.55 -2.09 17.55
CA ASN A 23 9.50 -3.51 17.88
C ASN A 23 8.28 -4.21 17.27
N SER A 24 7.62 -3.59 16.29
CA SER A 24 6.45 -4.13 15.63
C SER A 24 6.80 -4.80 14.31
N TYR A 25 5.97 -5.75 13.89
CA TYR A 25 6.07 -6.32 12.55
C TYR A 25 5.85 -5.26 11.46
N HIS A 26 5.08 -4.19 11.73
CA HIS A 26 4.88 -3.08 10.78
C HIS A 26 6.19 -2.36 10.45
N TYR A 27 7.05 -2.13 11.45
CA TYR A 27 8.36 -1.56 11.24
C TYR A 27 9.30 -2.54 10.52
N ASN A 28 9.25 -3.82 10.87
CA ASN A 28 10.02 -4.84 10.15
C ASN A 28 9.61 -4.90 8.66
N TRP A 29 8.32 -4.78 8.35
CA TRP A 29 7.84 -4.70 6.98
C TRP A 29 8.34 -3.44 6.28
N PHE A 30 8.29 -2.28 6.92
CA PHE A 30 8.86 -1.05 6.36
C PHE A 30 10.34 -1.23 6.01
N LYS A 31 11.14 -1.78 6.94
CA LYS A 31 12.57 -2.04 6.72
C LYS A 31 12.82 -3.09 5.63
N ALA A 32 11.98 -4.11 5.53
CA ALA A 32 12.11 -5.12 4.47
C ALA A 32 11.76 -4.54 3.10
N ILE A 33 10.72 -3.71 3.02
CA ILE A 33 10.35 -2.95 1.82
C ILE A 33 11.50 -2.03 1.42
N GLU A 34 11.98 -1.19 2.34
CA GLU A 34 13.10 -0.27 2.13
C GLU A 34 14.34 -1.04 1.65
N LEU A 35 14.73 -2.13 2.31
CA LEU A 35 15.89 -2.93 1.91
C LEU A 35 15.76 -3.51 0.49
N ASN A 36 14.60 -4.12 0.18
CA ASN A 36 14.37 -4.73 -1.12
C ASN A 36 14.26 -3.70 -2.25
N LEU A 37 13.70 -2.52 -1.95
CA LEU A 37 13.61 -1.41 -2.91
C LEU A 37 14.94 -0.70 -3.14
N LEU A 38 15.80 -0.63 -2.13
CA LEU A 38 17.08 0.07 -2.21
C LEU A 38 18.23 -0.81 -2.72
N ASN A 39 18.20 -2.12 -2.46
CA ASN A 39 19.34 -3.02 -2.67
C ASN A 39 19.01 -4.32 -3.41
N GLY A 40 17.79 -4.50 -3.91
CA GLY A 40 17.41 -5.72 -4.62
C GLY A 40 17.97 -5.77 -6.04
N ASP A 41 19.00 -6.57 -6.29
CA ASP A 41 19.50 -6.88 -7.65
C ASP A 41 18.41 -7.47 -8.58
N GLY A 42 17.34 -8.00 -8.01
CA GLY A 42 16.18 -8.56 -8.72
C GLY A 42 14.99 -7.61 -8.89
N PHE A 43 15.01 -6.42 -8.26
CA PHE A 43 13.94 -5.44 -8.37
C PHE A 43 14.26 -4.42 -9.45
N THR A 44 13.35 -4.30 -10.41
CA THR A 44 13.61 -3.70 -11.71
C THR A 44 14.35 -2.36 -11.67
N ASN A 45 15.24 -2.16 -12.66
CA ASN A 45 15.98 -0.93 -12.99
C ASN A 45 15.20 0.38 -12.80
N TYR A 46 13.86 0.35 -12.78
CA TYR A 46 13.00 1.49 -12.59
C TYR A 46 13.10 2.13 -11.19
N PHE A 47 13.17 1.38 -10.09
CA PHE A 47 13.24 2.00 -8.75
C PHE A 47 14.58 2.71 -8.53
N LEU A 48 15.66 2.08 -8.99
CA LEU A 48 16.97 2.70 -9.07
C LEU A 48 16.93 3.96 -9.94
N ARG A 49 16.24 3.92 -11.10
CA ARG A 49 16.06 5.08 -11.98
C ARG A 49 15.25 6.20 -11.34
N ILE A 50 14.12 5.95 -10.69
CA ILE A 50 13.36 7.01 -10.01
C ILE A 50 14.17 7.56 -8.84
N LYS A 51 14.85 6.73 -8.07
CA LYS A 51 15.72 7.22 -6.99
C LYS A 51 16.83 8.13 -7.51
N GLN A 52 17.38 7.83 -8.68
CA GLN A 52 18.43 8.64 -9.32
C GLN A 52 17.90 9.88 -10.02
N ASN A 53 16.82 9.75 -10.79
CA ASN A 53 16.31 10.79 -11.69
C ASN A 53 15.25 11.68 -11.03
N GLU A 54 14.49 11.13 -10.08
CA GLU A 54 13.35 11.76 -9.41
C GLU A 54 13.37 11.51 -7.88
N PRO A 55 14.48 11.83 -7.18
CA PRO A 55 14.68 11.48 -5.77
C PRO A 55 13.59 12.03 -4.84
N ILE A 56 13.06 13.22 -5.15
CA ILE A 56 11.98 13.85 -4.37
C ILE A 56 10.70 13.01 -4.44
N ILE A 57 10.40 12.40 -5.58
CA ILE A 57 9.22 11.54 -5.76
C ILE A 57 9.43 10.24 -4.99
N PHE A 58 10.64 9.67 -5.06
CA PHE A 58 11.02 8.49 -4.28
C PHE A 58 10.86 8.73 -2.78
N GLU A 59 11.39 9.82 -2.25
CA GLU A 59 11.31 10.15 -0.81
C GLU A 59 9.87 10.37 -0.34
N LYS A 60 9.02 11.00 -1.17
CA LYS A 60 7.59 11.18 -0.87
C LYS A 60 6.89 9.83 -0.77
N LEU A 61 7.15 8.95 -1.72
CA LEU A 61 6.56 7.63 -1.77
C LEU A 61 6.99 6.76 -0.57
N GLU A 62 8.29 6.74 -0.27
CA GLU A 62 8.83 6.08 0.92
C GLU A 62 8.20 6.63 2.21
N GLY A 63 8.04 7.96 2.28
CA GLY A 63 7.31 8.64 3.36
C GLY A 63 5.87 8.15 3.49
N SER A 64 5.12 8.06 2.39
CA SER A 64 3.74 7.56 2.39
C SER A 64 3.64 6.11 2.86
N VAL A 65 4.58 5.24 2.48
CA VAL A 65 4.64 3.86 2.98
C VAL A 65 4.94 3.83 4.47
N LEU A 66 5.91 4.62 4.94
CA LEU A 66 6.21 4.75 6.36
C LEU A 66 4.98 5.21 7.14
N ASP A 67 4.29 6.24 6.67
CA ASP A 67 3.07 6.76 7.31
C ASP A 67 1.96 5.71 7.35
N ALA A 68 1.75 4.96 6.27
CA ALA A 68 0.80 3.85 6.24
C ALA A 68 1.13 2.78 7.29
N THR A 69 2.40 2.40 7.44
CA THR A 69 2.81 1.39 8.46
C THR A 69 2.62 1.92 9.89
N VAL A 70 2.88 3.21 10.12
CA VAL A 70 2.67 3.87 11.41
C VAL A 70 1.18 3.94 11.75
N VAL A 71 0.34 4.36 10.81
CA VAL A 71 -1.11 4.42 10.99
C VAL A 71 -1.68 3.03 11.25
N ALA A 72 -1.26 2.03 10.47
CA ALA A 72 -1.67 0.65 10.67
C ALA A 72 -1.30 0.13 12.07
N PHE A 73 -0.07 0.43 12.51
CA PHE A 73 0.40 0.12 13.86
C PHE A 73 -0.47 0.80 14.93
N GLN A 74 -0.65 2.12 14.86
CA GLN A 74 -1.38 2.91 15.85
C GLN A 74 -2.85 2.51 15.96
N LYS A 75 -3.50 2.20 14.83
CA LYS A 75 -4.90 1.77 14.78
C LYS A 75 -5.08 0.28 15.13
N GLY A 76 -4.00 -0.48 15.23
CA GLY A 76 -4.07 -1.91 15.52
C GLY A 76 -4.76 -2.70 14.43
N LEU A 77 -4.52 -2.32 13.17
CA LEU A 77 -5.08 -3.02 12.02
C LEU A 77 -4.63 -4.49 11.99
N SER A 78 -5.48 -5.33 11.42
CA SER A 78 -5.10 -6.70 11.07
C SER A 78 -3.92 -6.70 10.10
N GLU A 79 -3.21 -7.82 9.99
CA GLU A 79 -2.13 -7.95 9.02
C GLU A 79 -2.63 -7.69 7.59
N ILE A 80 -3.82 -8.20 7.25
CA ILE A 80 -4.41 -8.03 5.92
C ILE A 80 -4.78 -6.57 5.64
N ASP A 81 -5.38 -5.87 6.61
CA ASP A 81 -5.72 -4.45 6.42
C ASP A 81 -4.48 -3.57 6.40
N SER A 82 -3.46 -3.92 7.19
CA SER A 82 -2.14 -3.28 7.13
C SER A 82 -1.53 -3.44 5.74
N PHE A 83 -1.54 -4.65 5.17
CA PHE A 83 -1.10 -4.91 3.80
C PHE A 83 -1.88 -4.06 2.79
N VAL A 84 -3.21 -4.00 2.89
CA VAL A 84 -4.04 -3.21 1.98
C VAL A 84 -3.65 -1.73 2.04
N LEU A 85 -3.49 -1.17 3.23
CA LEU A 85 -3.14 0.25 3.41
C LEU A 85 -1.74 0.56 2.86
N ILE A 86 -0.76 -0.29 3.16
CA ILE A 86 0.63 -0.15 2.73
C ILE A 86 0.72 -0.25 1.20
N THR A 87 0.03 -1.23 0.60
CA THR A 87 0.01 -1.40 -0.86
C THR A 87 -0.66 -0.24 -1.55
N ALA A 88 -1.77 0.28 -1.01
CA ALA A 88 -2.43 1.44 -1.57
C ALA A 88 -1.55 2.70 -1.46
N ALA A 89 -0.89 2.92 -0.32
CA ALA A 89 0.08 4.01 -0.11
C ALA A 89 1.19 4.02 -1.14
N TRP A 90 1.74 2.83 -1.40
CA TRP A 90 2.77 2.65 -2.40
C TRP A 90 2.24 2.89 -3.82
N ALA A 91 1.19 2.18 -4.22
CA ALA A 91 0.67 2.26 -5.57
C ALA A 91 0.22 3.69 -5.94
N ASN A 92 -0.24 4.47 -4.95
CA ASN A 92 -0.66 5.86 -5.14
C ASN A 92 0.43 6.77 -5.70
N GLY A 93 1.69 6.55 -5.36
CA GLY A 93 2.79 7.36 -5.91
C GLY A 93 3.08 7.07 -7.38
N PHE A 94 2.49 6.01 -7.95
CA PHE A 94 2.71 5.58 -9.32
C PHE A 94 1.49 5.66 -10.21
N VAL A 95 0.28 5.93 -9.69
CA VAL A 95 -0.92 6.05 -10.53
C VAL A 95 -0.77 7.30 -11.42
N PRO A 96 -0.60 7.14 -12.74
CA PRO A 96 -0.37 8.27 -13.62
C PRO A 96 -1.71 8.93 -13.92
N GLU A 97 -2.12 9.93 -13.13
CA GLU A 97 -3.21 10.90 -13.33
C GLU A 97 -4.61 10.38 -13.81
N LYS A 98 -4.81 9.07 -14.00
CA LYS A 98 -6.04 8.43 -14.49
C LYS A 98 -6.23 7.08 -13.80
N SER A 99 -6.97 7.10 -12.70
CA SER A 99 -7.36 5.94 -11.89
C SER A 99 -8.01 4.79 -12.69
N GLU A 100 -8.64 5.08 -13.82
CA GLU A 100 -9.22 4.07 -14.73
C GLU A 100 -8.17 3.14 -15.36
N SER A 101 -6.99 3.65 -15.71
CA SER A 101 -5.92 2.81 -16.29
C SER A 101 -5.41 1.80 -15.28
N ALA A 102 -5.25 2.23 -14.03
CA ALA A 102 -4.83 1.36 -12.93
C ALA A 102 -5.84 0.24 -12.67
N MET A 103 -7.14 0.52 -12.79
CA MET A 103 -8.21 -0.50 -12.66
C MET A 103 -8.13 -1.58 -13.75
N GLN A 104 -7.87 -1.19 -14.99
CA GLN A 104 -7.71 -2.14 -16.10
C GLN A 104 -6.46 -3.00 -15.94
N ASP A 105 -5.36 -2.40 -15.47
CA ASP A 105 -4.13 -3.12 -15.17
C ASP A 105 -4.29 -4.09 -13.99
N LEU A 106 -5.07 -3.75 -12.95
CA LEU A 106 -5.46 -4.72 -11.92
C LEU A 106 -6.27 -5.84 -12.50
N ASP A 107 -7.30 -5.53 -13.27
CA ASP A 107 -8.23 -6.56 -13.70
C ASP A 107 -7.50 -7.57 -14.58
N ARG A 108 -6.58 -7.08 -15.43
CA ARG A 108 -5.58 -7.91 -16.12
C ARG A 108 -4.70 -8.66 -15.14
N PHE A 109 -4.13 -8.02 -14.12
CA PHE A 109 -3.31 -8.68 -13.10
C PHE A 109 -4.10 -9.76 -12.37
N LEU A 110 -5.29 -9.53 -11.81
CA LEU A 110 -6.10 -10.55 -11.12
C LEU A 110 -6.54 -11.68 -12.05
N THR A 111 -6.80 -11.37 -13.32
CA THR A 111 -7.17 -12.37 -14.33
C THR A 111 -5.96 -13.22 -14.73
N ASN A 112 -4.78 -12.63 -14.79
CA ASN A 112 -3.53 -13.29 -15.19
C ASN A 112 -2.72 -13.82 -13.99
N TYR A 113 -2.96 -13.38 -12.76
CA TYR A 113 -2.26 -13.86 -11.56
C TYR A 113 -2.76 -15.25 -11.15
N THR A 114 -3.92 -15.68 -11.67
CA THR A 114 -4.33 -17.08 -11.68
C THR A 114 -3.61 -17.92 -12.74
N VAL A 115 -2.83 -17.33 -13.65
CA VAL A 115 -2.17 -18.01 -14.78
C VAL A 115 -0.78 -17.40 -15.02
N GLN A 116 0.26 -17.93 -14.37
CA GLN A 116 1.64 -17.48 -14.55
C GLN A 116 2.08 -17.30 -16.03
N LYS A 117 2.97 -16.31 -16.25
CA LYS A 117 4.02 -16.14 -17.29
C LYS A 117 3.88 -14.92 -18.24
N GLU A 118 4.58 -13.84 -17.88
CA GLU A 118 5.16 -12.75 -18.73
C GLU A 118 4.22 -11.81 -19.55
N PRO A 119 4.74 -10.67 -20.08
CA PRO A 119 5.36 -9.55 -19.38
C PRO A 119 4.53 -8.25 -19.59
N LEU A 120 4.33 -7.47 -18.52
CA LEU A 120 3.67 -6.15 -18.61
C LEU A 120 4.67 -5.07 -18.20
N ILE A 121 5.30 -4.52 -19.24
CA ILE A 121 6.54 -3.73 -19.20
C ILE A 121 6.25 -2.33 -18.64
N GLY A 122 6.64 -2.07 -17.39
CA GLY A 122 6.63 -0.74 -16.77
C GLY A 122 5.90 -0.70 -15.43
N ILE A 123 4.62 -0.32 -15.44
CA ILE A 123 3.82 -0.10 -14.22
C ILE A 123 3.40 -1.42 -13.55
N ASN A 124 3.13 -2.44 -14.34
CA ASN A 124 2.76 -3.77 -13.83
C ASN A 124 3.96 -4.54 -13.29
N GLN A 125 5.17 -4.32 -13.83
CA GLN A 125 6.38 -4.95 -13.30
C GLN A 125 6.72 -4.39 -11.92
N MET A 126 6.63 -3.08 -11.72
CA MET A 126 6.87 -2.43 -10.41
C MET A 126 5.86 -2.83 -9.34
N ASN A 127 4.58 -2.89 -9.70
CA ASN A 127 3.55 -3.37 -8.80
C ASN A 127 3.69 -4.87 -8.56
N ALA A 128 4.03 -5.68 -9.58
CA ALA A 128 4.29 -7.12 -9.40
C ALA A 128 5.49 -7.37 -8.48
N ASP A 129 6.53 -6.56 -8.62
CA ASP A 129 7.75 -6.59 -7.84
C ASP A 129 7.47 -6.26 -6.36
N PHE A 130 6.84 -5.12 -6.10
CA PHE A 130 6.42 -4.73 -4.77
C PHE A 130 5.38 -5.70 -4.19
N ASN A 131 4.43 -6.16 -5.01
CA ASN A 131 3.48 -7.21 -4.65
C ASN A 131 4.19 -8.52 -4.35
N GLN A 132 5.33 -8.84 -4.96
CA GLN A 132 6.09 -10.06 -4.67
C GLN A 132 6.78 -9.95 -3.30
N VAL A 133 7.41 -8.81 -2.98
CA VAL A 133 7.94 -8.53 -1.63
C VAL A 133 6.82 -8.64 -0.61
N LEU A 134 5.70 -7.98 -0.87
CA LEU A 134 4.59 -8.02 0.05
C LEU A 134 3.95 -9.41 0.12
N MET A 135 3.73 -10.14 -0.97
CA MET A 135 3.15 -11.49 -0.95
C MET A 135 4.08 -12.50 -0.26
N GLN A 136 5.40 -12.31 -0.29
CA GLN A 136 6.34 -13.08 0.54
C GLN A 136 6.10 -12.83 2.03
N HIS A 137 5.77 -11.59 2.41
CA HIS A 137 5.42 -11.22 3.78
C HIS A 137 3.94 -11.47 4.14
N PHE A 138 3.07 -11.63 3.13
CA PHE A 138 1.61 -11.76 3.25
C PHE A 138 1.05 -12.84 2.30
N PRO A 139 1.32 -14.13 2.52
CA PRO A 139 0.98 -15.19 1.57
C PRO A 139 -0.53 -15.49 1.45
N LYS A 140 -1.39 -14.84 2.25
CA LYS A 140 -2.83 -15.14 2.35
C LYS A 140 -3.75 -13.98 1.95
N VAL A 141 -3.36 -13.18 0.95
CA VAL A 141 -4.19 -12.08 0.43
C VAL A 141 -5.30 -12.64 -0.46
N ARG A 142 -6.55 -12.27 -0.20
CA ARG A 142 -7.71 -12.71 -1.01
C ARG A 142 -8.01 -11.72 -2.13
N ARG A 143 -8.72 -12.17 -3.17
CA ARG A 143 -9.17 -11.31 -4.28
C ARG A 143 -9.93 -10.06 -3.82
N GLN A 144 -10.71 -10.17 -2.75
CA GLN A 144 -11.44 -9.03 -2.18
C GLN A 144 -10.54 -7.97 -1.54
N ASP A 145 -9.38 -8.37 -1.00
CA ASP A 145 -8.40 -7.47 -0.39
C ASP A 145 -7.67 -6.70 -1.51
N LEU A 146 -7.36 -7.37 -2.62
CA LEU A 146 -6.84 -6.74 -3.83
C LEU A 146 -7.85 -5.75 -4.44
N ARG A 147 -9.13 -6.13 -4.56
CA ARG A 147 -10.19 -5.21 -5.01
C ARG A 147 -10.32 -3.97 -4.12
N LEU A 148 -10.10 -4.13 -2.81
CA LEU A 148 -10.14 -3.01 -1.88
C LEU A 148 -9.00 -2.02 -2.16
N ILE A 149 -7.75 -2.47 -2.34
CA ILE A 149 -6.60 -1.60 -2.67
C ILE A 149 -6.95 -0.66 -3.82
N TYR A 150 -7.52 -1.19 -4.89
CA TYR A 150 -7.84 -0.38 -6.07
C TYR A 150 -9.00 0.56 -5.86
N ARG A 151 -10.01 0.12 -5.12
CA ARG A 151 -11.09 1.02 -4.73
C ARG A 151 -10.54 2.20 -3.92
N LEU A 152 -9.57 1.97 -3.03
CA LEU A 152 -8.91 3.05 -2.29
C LEU A 152 -8.19 4.01 -3.24
N LEU A 153 -7.41 3.49 -4.19
CA LEU A 153 -6.72 4.30 -5.21
C LEU A 153 -7.69 5.13 -6.07
N LEU A 154 -8.79 4.51 -6.51
CA LEU A 154 -9.80 5.16 -7.32
C LEU A 154 -10.54 6.25 -6.56
N LEU A 155 -10.79 6.05 -5.26
CA LEU A 155 -11.58 6.97 -4.44
C LEU A 155 -10.74 8.05 -3.74
N LYS A 156 -9.40 7.92 -3.65
CA LYS A 156 -8.55 8.83 -2.85
C LYS A 156 -8.82 10.31 -3.17
N SER A 157 -8.92 10.64 -4.45
CA SER A 157 -9.08 12.02 -4.95
C SER A 157 -10.50 12.34 -5.45
N VAL A 158 -11.46 11.44 -5.21
CA VAL A 158 -12.85 11.62 -5.67
C VAL A 158 -13.62 12.48 -4.66
N PRO A 159 -14.38 13.51 -5.10
CA PRO A 159 -15.21 14.31 -4.20
C PRO A 159 -16.19 13.46 -3.40
N SER A 160 -16.44 13.80 -2.14
CA SER A 160 -17.19 12.96 -1.19
C SER A 160 -18.59 12.57 -1.68
N ASN A 161 -19.26 13.43 -2.44
CA ASN A 161 -20.57 13.15 -3.03
C ASN A 161 -20.55 12.04 -4.11
N ARG A 162 -19.43 11.89 -4.83
CA ARG A 162 -19.21 10.81 -5.81
C ARG A 162 -18.73 9.53 -5.11
N VAL A 163 -17.94 9.66 -4.04
CA VAL A 163 -17.55 8.51 -3.19
C VAL A 163 -18.78 7.78 -2.66
N THR A 164 -19.79 8.51 -2.15
CA THR A 164 -21.01 7.89 -1.63
C THR A 164 -21.72 7.02 -2.67
N LYS A 165 -21.83 7.48 -3.92
CA LYS A 165 -22.46 6.73 -5.01
C LYS A 165 -21.71 5.44 -5.36
N GLU A 166 -20.39 5.50 -5.43
CA GLU A 166 -19.54 4.32 -5.66
C GLU A 166 -19.66 3.29 -4.51
N LEU A 167 -19.87 3.77 -3.29
CA LEU A 167 -20.03 2.92 -2.10
C LEU A 167 -21.42 2.30 -1.95
N GLU A 168 -22.46 2.89 -2.54
CA GLU A 168 -23.84 2.37 -2.50
C GLU A 168 -24.01 1.04 -3.25
N ALA A 169 -23.18 0.78 -4.26
CA ALA A 169 -23.19 -0.48 -5.01
C ALA A 169 -22.58 -1.67 -4.24
N LEU A 170 -22.01 -1.43 -3.06
CA LEU A 170 -21.33 -2.45 -2.25
C LEU A 170 -22.26 -3.00 -1.16
N ASN A 171 -22.07 -4.28 -0.82
CA ASN A 171 -22.71 -4.83 0.38
C ASN A 171 -22.17 -4.17 1.66
N GLU A 172 -22.98 -4.17 2.72
CA GLU A 172 -22.69 -3.46 3.97
C GLU A 172 -21.31 -3.78 4.59
N PRO A 173 -20.88 -5.06 4.70
CA PRO A 173 -19.55 -5.36 5.25
C PRO A 173 -18.41 -4.77 4.40
N THR A 174 -18.52 -4.86 3.07
CA THR A 174 -17.49 -4.33 2.15
C THR A 174 -17.49 -2.81 2.16
N LYS A 175 -18.67 -2.20 2.22
CA LYS A 175 -18.86 -0.76 2.31
C LYS A 175 -18.21 -0.21 3.57
N LYS A 176 -18.53 -0.77 4.74
CA LYS A 176 -17.96 -0.37 6.04
C LYS A 176 -16.44 -0.44 6.03
N ARG A 177 -15.87 -1.58 5.63
CA ARG A 177 -14.41 -1.75 5.54
C ARG A 177 -13.78 -0.78 4.54
N THR A 178 -14.42 -0.52 3.41
CA THR A 178 -13.93 0.47 2.43
C THR A 178 -13.89 1.87 3.03
N ILE A 179 -14.94 2.30 3.73
CA ILE A 179 -15.01 3.62 4.37
C ILE A 179 -13.89 3.77 5.41
N GLU A 180 -13.72 2.78 6.29
CA GLU A 180 -12.67 2.78 7.31
C GLU A 180 -11.28 2.92 6.67
N MET A 181 -10.99 2.08 5.67
CA MET A 181 -9.68 2.07 5.01
C MET A 181 -9.44 3.31 4.15
N LEU A 182 -10.47 3.85 3.49
CA LEU A 182 -10.36 5.09 2.72
C LEU A 182 -10.08 6.30 3.61
N THR A 183 -10.75 6.37 4.77
CA THR A 183 -10.50 7.43 5.76
C THR A 183 -9.06 7.42 6.23
N LEU A 184 -8.50 6.23 6.51
CA LEU A 184 -7.09 6.11 6.88
C LEU A 184 -6.18 6.48 5.71
N PHE A 185 -6.49 6.01 4.51
CA PHE A 185 -5.70 6.25 3.32
C PHE A 185 -5.66 7.71 2.85
N GLN A 186 -6.69 8.50 3.19
CA GLN A 186 -6.74 9.94 2.93
C GLN A 186 -6.06 10.77 4.03
N SER A 187 -5.65 10.16 5.15
CA SER A 187 -5.05 10.86 6.28
C SER A 187 -3.55 11.13 6.13
N PHE A 188 -2.94 10.63 5.05
CA PHE A 188 -1.54 10.82 4.68
C PHE A 188 -1.37 10.80 3.15
#